data_AF-A0A212DYI3-F1
#
_entry.id   AF-A0A212DYI3-F1
#
_cell.length_a   1.000
_cell.length_b   1.000
_cell.length_c   1.000
_cell.angle_alpha   90.00
_cell.angle_beta   90.00
_cell.angle_gamma   90.00
#
_symmetry.space_group_name_H-M   'P 1'
#
loop_
_entity.id
_entity.type
_entity.pdbx_description
1 polymer ?
#
loop_
_entity_poly.entity_id
_entity_poly.type
_entity_poly.pdbx_seq_one_letter_code
_entity_poly.pdbx_strand_id
1 'polypeptide(L)'
;MEKRYYILAVFLMAMFGAVFYICWQSETFHRLADPEERVVITEGMKVCLDCHEQKYTPFVFQNWRQSKHAFKGVGCDECHINIDETIRGEIAEVAKIRGIDDSKCDMKNVINVVPPRVCAKCHKKQNDEFIKSKHGKAWNSGLQNHINLDKDGKFINIKKDCASCHQIEFKCNTCHVMHKFSLEEARRPEACGKCHSGNRHPQMEKYLNNTRHGLTYKSEGNKWQWNGSSENWQKNFEENAHTPVCVTCHMPQGMHDVQHPDIKDPNKFVCSRCHVRRDEEAMHAIEHKSEGRLGKYPYEIAKRAKEGGIPSCIICHPGD
;
A
#
# COMPACT_ATOMS: atom_id res chain seq x y z
N MET A 1 69.21 6.95 15.76
CA MET A 1 68.21 6.71 14.70
C MET A 1 67.16 5.67 15.09
N GLU A 2 67.51 4.67 15.90
CA GLU A 2 66.65 3.53 16.27
C GLU A 2 65.32 3.87 16.97
N LYS A 3 65.30 4.86 17.89
CA LYS A 3 64.05 5.25 18.58
C LYS A 3 62.96 5.79 17.64
N ARG A 4 63.34 6.40 16.51
CA ARG A 4 62.38 6.91 15.52
C ARG A 4 61.70 5.78 14.74
N TYR A 5 62.44 4.71 14.44
CA TYR A 5 61.89 3.51 13.79
C TYR A 5 60.96 2.74 14.73
N TYR A 6 61.26 2.69 16.03
CA TYR A 6 60.38 2.06 17.01
C TYR A 6 59.03 2.77 17.14
N ILE A 7 59.04 4.10 17.23
CA ILE A 7 57.80 4.91 17.29
C ILE A 7 56.98 4.72 16.00
N LEU A 8 57.64 4.69 14.84
CA LEU A 8 56.97 4.46 13.55
C LEU A 8 56.33 3.07 13.48
N ALA A 9 57.03 2.03 13.97
CA ALA A 9 56.53 0.66 13.98
C ALA A 9 55.31 0.47 14.90
N VAL A 10 55.31 1.10 16.08
CA VAL A 10 54.17 1.07 17.01
C VAL A 10 52.95 1.80 16.39
N PHE A 11 53.17 2.94 15.74
CA PHE A 11 52.10 3.66 15.05
C PHE A 11 51.50 2.85 13.89
N LEU A 12 52.34 2.20 13.09
CA LEU A 12 51.88 1.35 11.99
C LEU A 12 51.08 0.14 12.50
N MET A 13 51.55 -0.54 13.55
CA MET A 13 50.81 -1.66 14.16
C MET A 13 49.46 -1.19 14.72
N ALA A 14 49.39 -0.03 15.36
CA ALA A 14 48.12 0.53 15.84
C ALA A 14 47.16 0.87 14.70
N MET A 15 47.66 1.42 13.57
CA MET A 15 46.85 1.68 12.38
C MET A 15 46.32 0.39 11.75
N PHE A 16 47.16 -0.64 11.58
CA PHE A 16 46.72 -1.92 11.05
C PHE A 16 45.72 -2.61 11.98
N GLY A 17 45.91 -2.52 13.31
CA GLY A 17 44.95 -3.02 14.30
C GLY A 17 43.60 -2.29 14.23
N ALA A 18 43.60 -0.96 14.05
CA ALA A 18 42.38 -0.19 13.89
C ALA A 18 41.65 -0.52 12.57
N VAL A 19 42.37 -0.65 11.46
CA VAL A 19 41.78 -1.08 10.17
C VAL A 19 41.20 -2.49 10.28
N PHE A 20 41.92 -3.42 10.90
CA PHE A 20 41.43 -4.78 11.13
C PHE A 20 40.17 -4.79 12.02
N TYR A 21 40.15 -4.00 13.08
CA TYR A 21 38.98 -3.85 13.95
C TYR A 21 37.77 -3.25 13.22
N ILE A 22 37.99 -2.23 12.36
CA ILE A 22 36.94 -1.64 11.53
C ILE A 22 36.42 -2.64 10.50
N CYS A 23 37.29 -3.40 9.84
CA CYS A 23 36.90 -4.46 8.91
C CYS A 23 36.17 -5.61 9.61
N TRP A 24 36.58 -5.99 10.83
CA TRP A 24 35.91 -7.02 11.61
C TRP A 24 34.52 -6.58 12.07
N GLN A 25 34.37 -5.31 12.49
CA GLN A 25 33.08 -4.70 12.80
C GLN A 25 32.18 -4.60 11.55
N SER A 26 32.74 -4.30 10.36
CA SER A 26 31.95 -4.26 9.13
C SER A 26 31.49 -5.65 8.69
N GLU A 27 32.34 -6.68 8.78
CA GLU A 27 31.96 -8.06 8.46
C GLU A 27 30.90 -8.63 9.41
N THR A 28 31.03 -8.39 10.71
CA THR A 28 30.02 -8.81 11.70
C THR A 28 28.70 -8.06 11.54
N PHE A 29 28.75 -6.75 11.25
CA PHE A 29 27.56 -5.98 10.88
C PHE A 29 26.92 -6.48 9.58
N HIS A 30 27.72 -6.84 8.56
CA HIS A 30 27.25 -7.39 7.31
C HIS A 30 26.60 -8.77 7.46
N ARG A 31 27.13 -9.67 8.32
CA ARG A 31 26.47 -10.96 8.63
C ARG A 31 25.15 -10.77 9.35
N LEU A 32 25.10 -9.94 10.40
CA LEU A 32 23.84 -9.60 11.07
C LEU A 32 22.85 -8.89 10.12
N ALA A 33 23.36 -8.23 9.07
CA ALA A 33 22.58 -7.59 8.02
C ALA A 33 22.14 -8.52 6.89
N ASP A 34 22.65 -9.75 6.79
CA ASP A 34 22.38 -10.65 5.65
C ASP A 34 20.91 -11.11 5.67
N PRO A 35 20.12 -10.80 4.62
CA PRO A 35 18.74 -11.28 4.50
C PRO A 35 18.62 -12.81 4.48
N GLU A 36 19.63 -13.54 4.03
CA GLU A 36 19.59 -15.02 3.96
C GLU A 36 19.55 -15.68 5.34
N GLU A 37 20.20 -15.09 6.35
CA GLU A 37 20.22 -15.66 7.72
C GLU A 37 18.92 -15.40 8.50
N ARG A 38 18.01 -14.55 7.97
CA ARG A 38 16.75 -14.17 8.65
C ARG A 38 15.50 -14.85 8.13
N VAL A 39 15.55 -15.50 6.98
CA VAL A 39 14.38 -16.16 6.39
C VAL A 39 14.15 -17.53 7.01
N VAL A 40 12.88 -17.89 7.19
CA VAL A 40 12.49 -19.21 7.72
C VAL A 40 11.99 -20.04 6.55
N ILE A 41 12.76 -21.04 6.15
CA ILE A 41 12.40 -21.99 5.08
C ILE A 41 11.81 -23.25 5.71
N THR A 42 10.52 -23.49 5.46
CA THR A 42 9.80 -24.68 5.93
C THR A 42 10.06 -25.88 5.02
N GLU A 43 9.84 -27.10 5.52
CA GLU A 43 9.99 -28.31 4.70
C GLU A 43 9.05 -28.33 3.49
N GLY A 44 7.78 -27.92 3.68
CA GLY A 44 6.79 -27.81 2.62
C GLY A 44 7.17 -26.81 1.52
N MET A 45 8.03 -25.84 1.82
CA MET A 45 8.51 -24.86 0.86
C MET A 45 9.72 -25.33 0.04
N LYS A 46 10.58 -26.20 0.59
CA LYS A 46 11.84 -26.63 -0.08
C LYS A 46 11.59 -27.21 -1.46
N VAL A 47 10.54 -28.03 -1.60
CA VAL A 47 10.13 -28.62 -2.89
C VAL A 47 9.85 -27.56 -3.96
N CYS A 48 9.39 -26.37 -3.56
CA CYS A 48 9.16 -25.27 -4.49
C CYS A 48 10.48 -24.60 -4.89
N LEU A 49 11.43 -24.48 -3.96
CA LEU A 49 12.68 -23.75 -4.15
C LEU A 49 13.62 -24.44 -5.14
N ASP A 50 13.72 -25.77 -5.09
CA ASP A 50 14.56 -26.56 -6.01
C ASP A 50 14.34 -26.20 -7.48
N CYS A 51 13.11 -25.78 -7.80
CA CYS A 51 12.66 -25.45 -9.13
C CYS A 51 12.50 -23.92 -9.34
N HIS A 52 11.84 -23.22 -8.42
CA HIS A 52 11.51 -21.81 -8.58
C HIS A 52 12.67 -20.87 -8.28
N GLU A 53 13.60 -21.24 -7.41
CA GLU A 53 14.77 -20.41 -7.10
C GLU A 53 15.77 -20.42 -8.25
N GLN A 54 16.04 -21.59 -8.82
CA GLN A 54 17.14 -21.77 -9.77
C GLN A 54 16.71 -21.77 -11.23
N LYS A 55 15.49 -22.22 -11.54
CA LYS A 55 15.12 -22.61 -12.92
C LYS A 55 14.00 -21.79 -13.53
N TYR A 56 12.93 -21.49 -12.79
CA TYR A 56 11.73 -20.90 -13.39
C TYR A 56 11.45 -19.45 -13.00
N THR A 57 11.59 -19.09 -11.72
CA THR A 57 11.18 -17.76 -11.24
C THR A 57 12.09 -17.22 -10.13
N PRO A 58 13.40 -17.04 -10.37
CA PRO A 58 14.34 -16.55 -9.36
C PRO A 58 13.87 -15.25 -8.71
N PHE A 59 13.29 -14.34 -9.49
CA PHE A 59 12.76 -13.06 -9.00
C PHE A 59 11.59 -13.20 -8.02
N VAL A 60 10.77 -14.24 -8.14
CA VAL A 60 9.67 -14.51 -7.21
C VAL A 60 10.23 -14.86 -5.84
N PHE A 61 11.23 -15.76 -5.81
CA PHE A 61 11.93 -16.09 -4.58
C PHE A 61 12.64 -14.87 -3.98
N GLN A 62 13.33 -14.08 -4.80
CA GLN A 62 14.00 -12.85 -4.35
C GLN A 62 13.04 -11.80 -3.75
N ASN A 63 11.82 -11.68 -4.29
CA ASN A 63 10.79 -10.83 -3.69
C ASN A 63 10.25 -11.43 -2.39
N TRP A 64 9.96 -12.74 -2.37
CA TRP A 64 9.47 -13.42 -1.18
C TRP A 64 10.47 -13.33 -0.02
N ARG A 65 11.77 -13.57 -0.24
CA ARG A 65 12.79 -13.53 0.81
C ARG A 65 12.93 -12.15 1.47
N GLN A 66 12.51 -11.08 0.80
CA GLN A 66 12.48 -9.72 1.34
C GLN A 66 11.18 -9.40 2.10
N SER A 67 10.20 -10.30 2.06
CA SER A 67 8.89 -10.09 2.66
C SER A 67 8.90 -10.40 4.16
N LYS A 68 7.96 -9.79 4.89
CA LYS A 68 7.67 -10.18 6.27
C LYS A 68 7.13 -11.60 6.38
N HIS A 69 6.54 -12.15 5.31
CA HIS A 69 6.09 -13.54 5.26
C HIS A 69 7.27 -14.50 5.38
N ALA A 70 8.36 -14.26 4.65
CA ALA A 70 9.57 -15.09 4.75
C ALA A 70 10.19 -15.06 6.16
N PHE A 71 10.26 -13.90 6.79
CA PHE A 71 10.76 -13.77 8.17
C PHE A 71 9.83 -14.39 9.23
N LYS A 72 8.59 -14.72 8.85
CA LYS A 72 7.61 -15.38 9.71
C LYS A 72 7.38 -16.85 9.35
N GLY A 73 8.12 -17.38 8.37
CA GLY A 73 7.99 -18.77 7.94
C GLY A 73 6.73 -19.07 7.13
N VAL A 74 6.08 -18.04 6.56
CA VAL A 74 4.95 -18.23 5.63
C VAL A 74 5.53 -18.54 4.25
N GLY A 75 5.57 -19.83 3.93
CA GLY A 75 6.12 -20.38 2.69
C GLY A 75 5.18 -20.28 1.49
N CYS A 76 5.65 -20.74 0.33
CA CYS A 76 4.89 -20.79 -0.91
C CYS A 76 3.64 -21.69 -0.79
N ASP A 77 3.81 -22.82 -0.12
CA ASP A 77 2.81 -23.85 0.11
C ASP A 77 1.61 -23.35 0.92
N GLU A 78 1.82 -22.47 1.90
CA GLU A 78 0.75 -21.88 2.70
C GLU A 78 -0.25 -21.07 1.88
N CYS A 79 0.23 -20.42 0.82
CA CYS A 79 -0.59 -19.57 -0.05
C CYS A 79 -1.08 -20.28 -1.32
N HIS A 80 -0.33 -21.29 -1.80
CA HIS A 80 -0.55 -21.89 -3.12
C HIS A 80 -0.97 -23.37 -3.08
N ILE A 81 -0.84 -24.07 -1.95
CA ILE A 81 -1.09 -25.52 -1.85
C ILE A 81 -2.07 -25.83 -0.71
N ASN A 82 -1.81 -25.31 0.48
CA ASN A 82 -2.55 -25.60 1.72
C ASN A 82 -3.85 -24.79 1.77
N ILE A 83 -4.69 -25.01 0.77
CA ILE A 83 -5.93 -24.27 0.52
C ILE A 83 -7.11 -25.07 1.06
N ASP A 84 -8.05 -24.38 1.68
CA ASP A 84 -9.31 -24.98 2.11
C ASP A 84 -10.08 -25.49 0.88
N GLU A 85 -10.54 -26.74 0.90
CA GLU A 85 -11.24 -27.34 -0.25
C GLU A 85 -12.53 -26.61 -0.59
N THR A 86 -13.17 -25.98 0.39
CA THR A 86 -14.41 -25.21 0.21
C THR A 86 -14.23 -23.99 -0.69
N ILE A 87 -12.99 -23.47 -0.86
CA ILE A 87 -12.70 -22.32 -1.71
C ILE A 87 -12.10 -22.70 -3.07
N ARG A 88 -11.86 -23.99 -3.36
CA ARG A 88 -11.32 -24.42 -4.67
C ARG A 88 -12.25 -24.09 -5.84
N GLY A 89 -13.57 -24.16 -5.64
CA GLY A 89 -14.56 -23.75 -6.65
C GLY A 89 -14.46 -22.27 -6.99
N GLU A 90 -14.32 -21.40 -5.98
CA GLU A 90 -14.12 -19.96 -6.12
C GLU A 90 -12.82 -19.65 -6.89
N ILE A 91 -11.74 -20.36 -6.58
CA ILE A 91 -10.45 -20.20 -7.28
C ILE A 91 -10.58 -20.52 -8.78
N ALA A 92 -11.28 -21.60 -9.13
CA ALA A 92 -11.50 -21.98 -10.52
C ALA A 92 -12.33 -20.93 -11.27
N GLU A 93 -13.31 -20.32 -10.62
CA GLU A 93 -14.10 -19.22 -11.19
C GLU A 93 -13.25 -17.96 -11.40
N VAL A 94 -12.48 -17.55 -10.38
CA VAL A 94 -11.60 -16.39 -10.47
C VAL A 94 -10.50 -16.60 -11.53
N ALA A 95 -9.96 -17.82 -11.66
CA ALA A 95 -8.98 -18.13 -12.70
C ALA A 95 -9.56 -17.94 -14.11
N LYS A 96 -10.80 -18.40 -14.34
CA LYS A 96 -11.52 -18.16 -15.61
C LYS A 96 -11.75 -16.67 -15.86
N ILE A 97 -12.22 -15.94 -14.85
CA ILE A 97 -12.43 -14.48 -14.95
C ILE A 97 -11.15 -13.75 -15.34
N ARG A 98 -10.02 -14.18 -14.78
CA ARG A 98 -8.71 -13.56 -15.00
C ARG A 98 -7.98 -14.06 -16.25
N GLY A 99 -8.55 -15.04 -16.96
CA GLY A 99 -7.92 -15.68 -18.11
C GLY A 99 -6.57 -16.31 -17.76
N ILE A 100 -6.47 -16.91 -16.57
CA ILE A 100 -5.27 -17.60 -16.10
C ILE A 100 -5.46 -19.09 -16.38
N ASP A 101 -4.63 -19.63 -17.26
CA ASP A 101 -4.60 -21.06 -17.58
C ASP A 101 -3.99 -21.88 -16.44
N ASP A 102 -4.20 -23.20 -16.51
CA ASP A 102 -3.70 -24.18 -15.55
C ASP A 102 -2.17 -24.08 -15.37
N SER A 103 -1.72 -24.35 -14.14
CA SER A 103 -0.30 -24.33 -13.82
C SER A 103 0.48 -25.36 -14.64
N LYS A 104 1.59 -24.91 -15.23
CA LYS A 104 2.62 -25.80 -15.81
C LYS A 104 3.45 -26.51 -14.73
N CYS A 105 3.11 -26.31 -13.45
CA CYS A 105 3.70 -27.05 -12.36
C CYS A 105 3.36 -28.54 -12.47
N ASP A 106 4.32 -29.38 -12.11
CA ASP A 106 4.13 -30.83 -12.01
C ASP A 106 3.17 -31.17 -10.86
N MET A 107 3.18 -30.34 -9.81
CA MET A 107 2.25 -30.45 -8.69
C MET A 107 0.87 -29.90 -9.07
N LYS A 108 -0.10 -30.79 -9.30
CA LYS A 108 -1.45 -30.44 -9.76
C LYS A 108 -2.34 -29.76 -8.72
N ASN A 109 -1.97 -29.81 -7.45
CA ASN A 109 -2.68 -29.13 -6.36
C ASN A 109 -2.23 -27.67 -6.16
N VAL A 110 -1.25 -27.18 -6.93
CA VAL A 110 -0.79 -25.78 -6.87
C VAL A 110 -1.80 -24.86 -7.57
N ILE A 111 -2.22 -23.81 -6.87
CA ILE A 111 -3.08 -22.76 -7.43
C ILE A 111 -2.24 -21.54 -7.88
N ASN A 112 -2.53 -21.00 -9.06
CA ASN A 112 -1.88 -19.77 -9.56
C ASN A 112 -2.62 -18.49 -9.15
N VAL A 113 -3.81 -18.64 -8.55
CA VAL A 113 -4.71 -17.56 -8.17
C VAL A 113 -5.00 -17.67 -6.68
N VAL A 114 -4.47 -16.73 -5.90
CA VAL A 114 -4.68 -16.67 -4.45
C VAL A 114 -5.77 -15.64 -4.14
N PRO A 115 -7.02 -16.05 -3.82
CA PRO A 115 -8.11 -15.14 -3.53
C PRO A 115 -8.02 -14.57 -2.09
N PRO A 116 -8.77 -13.49 -1.77
CA PRO A 116 -8.74 -12.86 -0.45
C PRO A 116 -9.02 -13.81 0.73
N ARG A 117 -9.84 -14.85 0.51
CA ARG A 117 -10.17 -15.84 1.55
C ARG A 117 -8.97 -16.67 2.01
N VAL A 118 -7.95 -16.85 1.17
CA VAL A 118 -6.69 -17.48 1.61
C VAL A 118 -5.98 -16.57 2.60
N CYS A 119 -5.92 -15.26 2.31
CA CYS A 119 -5.35 -14.27 3.21
C CYS A 119 -6.13 -14.17 4.53
N ALA A 120 -7.45 -14.35 4.49
CA ALA A 120 -8.35 -14.24 5.64
C ALA A 120 -8.05 -15.25 6.76
N LYS A 121 -7.34 -16.35 6.47
CA LYS A 121 -6.85 -17.30 7.49
C LYS A 121 -6.00 -16.60 8.55
N CYS A 122 -5.20 -15.61 8.14
CA CYS A 122 -4.31 -14.85 9.02
C CYS A 122 -4.72 -13.37 9.14
N HIS A 123 -5.36 -12.80 8.12
CA HIS A 123 -5.70 -11.39 7.99
C HIS A 123 -7.22 -11.15 7.97
N LYS A 124 -7.93 -11.81 8.90
CA LYS A 124 -9.40 -11.77 8.94
C LYS A 124 -9.96 -10.35 9.00
N LYS A 125 -9.40 -9.48 9.85
CA LYS A 125 -9.84 -8.09 9.98
C LYS A 125 -9.76 -7.33 8.65
N GLN A 126 -8.60 -7.35 8.01
CA GLN A 126 -8.37 -6.67 6.73
C GLN A 126 -9.28 -7.24 5.64
N ASN A 127 -9.46 -8.56 5.60
CA ASN A 127 -10.37 -9.18 4.63
C ASN A 127 -11.82 -8.74 4.86
N ASP A 128 -12.31 -8.76 6.10
CA ASP A 128 -13.70 -8.39 6.44
C ASP A 128 -14.00 -6.93 6.12
N GLU A 129 -13.02 -6.03 6.28
CA GLU A 129 -13.11 -4.62 5.87
C GLU A 129 -13.08 -4.50 4.33
N PHE A 130 -12.16 -5.21 3.67
CA PHE A 130 -11.98 -5.18 2.22
C PHE A 130 -13.24 -5.62 1.47
N ILE A 131 -13.83 -6.77 1.83
CA ILE A 131 -15.02 -7.32 1.15
C ILE A 131 -16.26 -6.42 1.30
N LYS A 132 -16.33 -5.60 2.36
CA LYS A 132 -17.40 -4.64 2.57
C LYS A 132 -17.24 -3.40 1.69
N SER A 133 -15.98 -3.02 1.44
CA SER A 133 -15.59 -1.84 0.68
C SER A 133 -16.04 -1.88 -0.79
N LYS A 134 -15.90 -0.75 -1.48
CA LYS A 134 -16.09 -0.69 -2.94
C LYS A 134 -15.07 -1.53 -3.71
N HIS A 135 -13.86 -1.69 -3.21
CA HIS A 135 -12.86 -2.54 -3.87
C HIS A 135 -13.24 -4.01 -3.80
N GLY A 136 -13.84 -4.46 -2.70
CA GLY A 136 -14.40 -5.82 -2.56
C GLY A 136 -15.66 -6.08 -3.37
N LYS A 137 -16.15 -5.09 -4.14
CA LYS A 137 -17.32 -5.18 -5.03
C LYS A 137 -17.00 -4.57 -6.41
N ALA A 138 -15.72 -4.41 -6.73
CA ALA A 138 -15.26 -3.65 -7.89
C ALA A 138 -15.63 -4.34 -9.21
N TRP A 139 -15.67 -5.66 -9.25
CA TRP A 139 -16.04 -6.43 -10.44
C TRP A 139 -17.50 -6.16 -10.78
N ASN A 140 -18.40 -6.40 -9.83
CA ASN A 140 -19.83 -6.24 -10.05
C ASN A 140 -20.22 -4.77 -10.28
N SER A 141 -19.69 -3.83 -9.48
CA SER A 141 -20.05 -2.42 -9.60
C SER A 141 -19.48 -1.72 -10.84
N GLY A 142 -18.33 -2.15 -11.34
CA GLY A 142 -17.64 -1.49 -12.45
C GLY A 142 -17.90 -2.06 -13.83
N LEU A 143 -18.25 -3.34 -13.91
CA LEU A 143 -18.36 -4.04 -15.18
C LEU A 143 -19.79 -4.48 -15.56
N GLN A 144 -20.75 -4.55 -14.64
CA GLN A 144 -22.12 -5.00 -14.98
C GLN A 144 -22.79 -4.14 -16.08
N ASN A 145 -22.40 -2.88 -16.23
CA ASN A 145 -22.91 -1.99 -17.28
C ASN A 145 -22.05 -1.99 -18.56
N HIS A 146 -20.95 -2.75 -18.60
CA HIS A 146 -19.97 -2.75 -19.69
C HIS A 146 -19.53 -4.16 -20.13
N ILE A 147 -20.12 -5.20 -19.54
CA ILE A 147 -19.95 -6.60 -19.89
C ILE A 147 -21.08 -7.00 -20.82
N ASN A 148 -20.74 -7.63 -21.94
CA ASN A 148 -21.69 -8.47 -22.66
C ASN A 148 -21.49 -9.91 -22.19
N LEU A 149 -22.58 -10.63 -21.93
CA LEU A 149 -22.56 -12.06 -21.70
C LEU A 149 -22.99 -12.77 -23.01
N ASP A 150 -22.41 -13.93 -23.30
CA ASP A 150 -22.94 -14.82 -24.33
C ASP A 150 -24.20 -15.53 -23.82
N LYS A 151 -24.82 -16.28 -24.72
CA LYS A 151 -25.99 -17.12 -24.46
C LYS A 151 -25.78 -18.18 -23.37
N ASP A 152 -24.54 -18.49 -23.02
CA ASP A 152 -24.16 -19.47 -21.99
C ASP A 152 -23.73 -18.76 -20.68
N GLY A 153 -23.90 -17.43 -20.59
CA GLY A 153 -23.49 -16.62 -19.43
C GLY A 153 -21.99 -16.36 -19.35
N LYS A 154 -21.21 -16.61 -20.41
CA LYS A 154 -19.78 -16.31 -20.44
C LYS A 154 -19.54 -14.88 -20.89
N PHE A 155 -18.54 -14.24 -20.34
CA PHE A 155 -18.19 -12.87 -20.69
C PHE A 155 -17.70 -12.74 -22.15
N ILE A 156 -18.51 -12.13 -23.03
CA ILE A 156 -18.11 -11.67 -24.36
C ILE A 156 -17.51 -10.27 -24.21
N ASN A 157 -16.27 -10.09 -24.68
CA ASN A 157 -15.62 -8.78 -24.71
C ASN A 157 -15.53 -8.10 -23.33
N ILE A 158 -15.00 -8.81 -22.31
CA ILE A 158 -14.31 -8.07 -21.24
C ILE A 158 -13.20 -7.30 -21.95
N LYS A 159 -13.34 -5.99 -22.12
CA LYS A 159 -12.21 -5.17 -22.55
C LYS A 159 -11.13 -5.44 -21.51
N LYS A 160 -10.06 -6.12 -21.89
CA LYS A 160 -8.95 -6.51 -21.00
C LYS A 160 -8.50 -5.32 -20.14
N ASP A 161 -8.62 -4.12 -20.70
CA ASP A 161 -8.38 -2.83 -20.08
C ASP A 161 -9.22 -2.58 -18.81
N CYS A 162 -10.51 -2.91 -18.79
CA CYS A 162 -11.39 -2.73 -17.63
C CYS A 162 -11.10 -3.77 -16.53
N ALA A 163 -10.94 -5.04 -16.94
CA ALA A 163 -10.59 -6.14 -16.04
C ALA A 163 -9.27 -5.89 -15.30
N SER A 164 -8.32 -5.21 -15.96
CA SER A 164 -7.00 -4.88 -15.39
C SER A 164 -7.10 -4.19 -14.02
N CYS A 165 -8.10 -3.30 -13.87
CA CYS A 165 -8.35 -2.53 -12.65
C CYS A 165 -9.41 -3.18 -11.76
N HIS A 166 -10.53 -3.63 -12.35
CA HIS A 166 -11.70 -4.10 -11.59
C HIS A 166 -11.55 -5.50 -10.98
N GLN A 167 -10.56 -6.28 -11.42
CA GLN A 167 -10.21 -7.57 -10.78
C GLN A 167 -9.64 -7.43 -9.35
N ILE A 168 -9.47 -6.20 -8.84
CA ILE A 168 -9.03 -5.94 -7.45
C ILE A 168 -9.88 -6.72 -6.44
N GLU A 169 -11.18 -6.89 -6.69
CA GLU A 169 -12.12 -7.68 -5.87
C GLU A 169 -11.59 -9.07 -5.51
N PHE A 170 -10.84 -9.69 -6.43
CA PHE A 170 -10.40 -11.07 -6.31
C PHE A 170 -8.95 -11.24 -5.86
N LYS A 171 -8.25 -10.17 -5.44
CA LYS A 171 -6.83 -10.27 -5.09
C LYS A 171 -6.37 -9.25 -4.06
N CYS A 172 -5.60 -9.71 -3.08
CA CYS A 172 -4.99 -8.84 -2.05
C CYS A 172 -3.62 -8.27 -2.43
N ASN A 173 -3.09 -8.61 -3.62
CA ASN A 173 -1.76 -8.18 -4.06
C ASN A 173 -1.76 -6.91 -4.92
N THR A 174 -2.82 -6.08 -4.81
CA THR A 174 -2.98 -4.90 -5.67
C THR A 174 -2.19 -3.69 -5.15
N CYS A 175 -2.24 -3.41 -3.85
CA CYS A 175 -1.59 -2.25 -3.25
C CYS A 175 -0.18 -2.58 -2.74
N HIS A 176 -0.03 -3.73 -2.06
CA HIS A 176 1.27 -4.28 -1.66
C HIS A 176 1.55 -5.52 -2.52
N VAL A 177 2.33 -5.32 -3.58
CA VAL A 177 2.43 -6.31 -4.66
C VAL A 177 3.15 -7.57 -4.18
N MET A 178 2.68 -8.71 -4.68
CA MET A 178 3.31 -10.00 -4.45
C MET A 178 4.71 -10.04 -5.11
N HIS A 179 5.70 -10.74 -4.60
CA HIS A 179 5.71 -11.59 -3.40
C HIS A 179 6.38 -10.88 -2.21
N LYS A 180 6.64 -9.57 -2.32
CA LYS A 180 7.27 -8.77 -1.26
C LYS A 180 6.26 -8.31 -0.21
N PHE A 181 5.02 -8.04 -0.62
CA PHE A 181 3.93 -7.58 0.26
C PHE A 181 4.36 -6.39 1.15
N SER A 182 4.98 -5.38 0.53
CA SER A 182 5.58 -4.24 1.24
C SER A 182 4.53 -3.26 1.74
N LEU A 183 4.53 -2.96 3.04
CA LEU A 183 3.68 -1.90 3.61
C LEU A 183 4.07 -0.52 3.09
N GLU A 184 5.37 -0.27 2.88
CA GLU A 184 5.82 0.99 2.28
C GLU A 184 5.24 1.19 0.89
N GLU A 185 5.24 0.15 0.07
CA GLU A 185 4.67 0.18 -1.28
C GLU A 185 3.18 0.49 -1.22
N ALA A 186 2.42 -0.22 -0.38
CA ALA A 186 0.98 0.01 -0.24
C ALA A 186 0.60 1.40 0.28
N ARG A 187 1.46 2.04 1.06
CA ARG A 187 1.19 3.36 1.66
C ARG A 187 1.49 4.51 0.71
N ARG A 188 2.28 4.27 -0.33
CA ARG A 188 2.65 5.28 -1.31
C ARG A 188 1.52 5.55 -2.30
N PRO A 189 1.27 6.82 -2.69
CA PRO A 189 0.24 7.18 -3.68
C PRO A 189 0.30 6.40 -5.00
N GLU A 190 1.47 5.97 -5.43
CA GLU A 190 1.72 5.21 -6.65
C GLU A 190 0.96 3.88 -6.67
N ALA A 191 0.75 3.24 -5.51
CA ALA A 191 -0.07 2.02 -5.40
C ALA A 191 -1.53 2.26 -5.82
N CYS A 192 -2.03 3.49 -5.70
CA CYS A 192 -3.37 3.88 -6.12
C CYS A 192 -3.40 4.27 -7.61
N GLY A 193 -2.32 4.93 -8.07
CA GLY A 193 -2.23 5.55 -9.39
C GLY A 193 -2.36 4.59 -10.57
N LYS A 194 -2.17 3.27 -10.38
CA LYS A 194 -2.39 2.28 -11.43
C LYS A 194 -3.84 2.27 -11.95
N CYS A 195 -4.81 2.54 -11.07
CA CYS A 195 -6.25 2.49 -11.39
C CYS A 195 -6.93 3.86 -11.23
N HIS A 196 -6.45 4.67 -10.30
CA HIS A 196 -6.94 6.02 -10.03
C HIS A 196 -6.21 7.08 -10.85
N SER A 197 -6.11 6.84 -12.15
CA SER A 197 -5.49 7.73 -13.12
C SER A 197 -6.27 7.75 -14.44
N GLY A 198 -5.88 8.67 -15.32
CA GLY A 198 -6.43 8.84 -16.64
C GLY A 198 -7.76 9.58 -16.66
N ASN A 199 -8.38 9.63 -17.84
CA ASN A 199 -9.47 10.55 -18.14
C ASN A 199 -10.75 10.33 -17.30
N ARG A 200 -11.05 9.08 -16.93
CA ARG A 200 -12.29 8.75 -16.20
C ARG A 200 -12.16 8.98 -14.68
N HIS A 201 -10.99 8.72 -14.12
CA HIS A 201 -10.74 8.80 -12.68
C HIS A 201 -9.39 9.50 -12.42
N PRO A 202 -9.26 10.80 -12.71
CA PRO A 202 -7.97 11.50 -12.64
C PRO A 202 -7.58 11.89 -11.20
N GLN A 203 -7.77 10.99 -10.23
CA GLN A 203 -7.48 11.32 -8.83
C GLN A 203 -5.98 11.50 -8.61
N MET A 204 -5.15 10.65 -9.21
CA MET A 204 -3.70 10.72 -9.06
C MET A 204 -3.14 11.99 -9.69
N GLU A 205 -3.57 12.38 -10.89
CA GLU A 205 -3.14 13.60 -11.57
C GLU A 205 -3.56 14.83 -10.77
N LYS A 206 -4.80 14.85 -10.25
CA LYS A 206 -5.26 15.94 -9.40
C LYS A 206 -4.43 16.03 -8.12
N TYR A 207 -4.21 14.91 -7.44
CA TYR A 207 -3.37 14.87 -6.23
C TYR A 207 -1.96 15.40 -6.53
N LEU A 208 -1.26 14.78 -7.47
CA LEU A 208 0.13 15.07 -7.79
C LEU A 208 0.37 16.46 -8.38
N ASN A 209 -0.56 17.00 -9.16
CA ASN A 209 -0.32 18.23 -9.93
C ASN A 209 -1.12 19.43 -9.44
N ASN A 210 -2.26 19.22 -8.79
CA ASN A 210 -3.20 20.30 -8.47
C ASN A 210 -3.43 20.49 -6.97
N THR A 211 -2.72 19.73 -6.11
CA THR A 211 -2.79 19.90 -4.66
C THR A 211 -1.42 20.20 -4.06
N ARG A 212 -1.40 21.05 -3.03
CA ARG A 212 -0.18 21.25 -2.22
C ARG A 212 0.27 19.97 -1.53
N HIS A 213 -0.66 19.07 -1.24
CA HIS A 213 -0.36 17.76 -0.67
C HIS A 213 0.52 16.92 -1.59
N GLY A 214 0.08 16.70 -2.83
CA GLY A 214 0.86 15.94 -3.80
C GLY A 214 2.16 16.64 -4.22
N LEU A 215 2.22 17.97 -4.24
CA LEU A 215 3.46 18.70 -4.50
C LEU A 215 4.49 18.51 -3.37
N THR A 216 4.05 18.54 -2.11
CA THR A 216 4.93 18.30 -0.96
C THR A 216 5.37 16.83 -0.91
N TYR A 217 4.46 15.90 -1.20
CA TYR A 217 4.81 14.49 -1.40
C TYR A 217 5.87 14.31 -2.50
N LYS A 218 5.76 15.00 -3.63
CA LYS A 218 6.77 14.95 -4.70
C LYS A 218 8.15 15.43 -4.23
N SER A 219 8.22 16.48 -3.43
CA SER A 219 9.50 17.04 -2.96
C SER A 219 10.10 16.29 -1.77
N GLU A 220 9.27 15.73 -0.89
CA GLU A 220 9.71 15.21 0.42
C GLU A 220 9.39 13.74 0.64
N GLY A 221 8.48 13.13 -0.11
CA GLY A 221 7.93 11.80 0.16
C GLY A 221 8.99 10.70 0.29
N ASN A 222 10.11 10.81 -0.41
CA ASN A 222 11.21 9.85 -0.30
C ASN A 222 11.98 9.92 1.03
N LYS A 223 11.83 11.00 1.79
CA LYS A 223 12.46 11.22 3.09
C LYS A 223 11.58 10.75 4.25
N TRP A 224 10.31 10.44 3.99
CA TRP A 224 9.36 10.06 5.03
C TRP A 224 9.54 8.59 5.45
N GLN A 225 9.14 8.31 6.69
CA GLN A 225 9.13 6.95 7.20
C GLN A 225 7.87 6.21 6.74
N TRP A 226 8.02 5.22 5.86
CA TRP A 226 6.89 4.46 5.30
C TRP A 226 6.59 3.13 5.99
N ASN A 227 7.55 2.61 6.76
CA ASN A 227 7.44 1.32 7.44
C ASN A 227 6.99 1.47 8.90
N GLY A 228 6.32 0.44 9.44
CA GLY A 228 5.81 0.41 10.81
C GLY A 228 4.44 -0.27 10.91
N SER A 229 3.97 -0.60 12.13
CA SER A 229 2.57 -1.02 12.34
C SER A 229 1.63 0.11 11.94
N SER A 230 0.39 -0.19 11.51
CA SER A 230 -0.51 0.85 10.98
C SER A 230 -0.82 1.95 11.99
N GLU A 231 -1.03 1.59 13.26
CA GLU A 231 -1.29 2.54 14.35
C GLU A 231 -0.10 3.48 14.59
N ASN A 232 1.08 2.91 14.85
CA ASN A 232 2.29 3.72 15.10
C ASN A 232 2.71 4.49 13.85
N TRP A 233 2.61 3.87 12.68
CA TRP A 233 2.99 4.51 11.43
C TRP A 233 2.12 5.74 11.17
N GLN A 234 0.80 5.64 11.30
CA GLN A 234 -0.05 6.79 11.03
C GLN A 234 0.19 7.92 12.01
N LYS A 235 0.29 7.63 13.32
CA LYS A 235 0.61 8.65 14.31
C LYS A 235 1.93 9.35 13.98
N ASN A 236 2.99 8.58 13.77
CA ASN A 236 4.31 9.12 13.44
C ASN A 236 4.29 9.86 12.09
N PHE A 237 3.54 9.37 11.11
CA PHE A 237 3.39 10.00 9.81
C PHE A 237 2.67 11.34 9.94
N GLU A 238 1.59 11.43 10.71
CA GLU A 238 0.89 12.70 10.95
C GLU A 238 1.73 13.71 11.73
N GLU A 239 2.61 13.25 12.61
CA GLU A 239 3.52 14.12 13.37
C GLU A 239 4.72 14.61 12.53
N ASN A 240 5.21 13.79 11.59
CA ASN A 240 6.47 14.07 10.87
C ASN A 240 6.28 14.40 9.38
N ALA A 241 5.18 13.98 8.76
CA ALA A 241 4.86 14.32 7.39
C ALA A 241 4.00 15.58 7.37
N HIS A 242 4.47 16.61 6.67
CA HIS A 242 3.79 17.89 6.55
C HIS A 242 2.51 17.86 5.70
N THR A 243 2.09 16.68 5.22
CA THR A 243 0.90 16.53 4.37
C THR A 243 0.32 15.10 4.37
N PRO A 244 -1.00 14.94 4.21
CA PRO A 244 -1.61 13.63 3.98
C PRO A 244 -1.27 13.03 2.61
N VAL A 245 -1.44 11.71 2.51
CA VAL A 245 -1.43 10.89 1.28
C VAL A 245 -2.75 10.13 1.14
N CYS A 246 -2.92 9.36 0.06
CA CYS A 246 -4.15 8.62 -0.21
C CYS A 246 -4.60 7.76 1.00
N VAL A 247 -3.70 6.95 1.55
CA VAL A 247 -4.02 5.99 2.62
C VAL A 247 -4.28 6.64 3.97
N THR A 248 -3.74 7.83 4.25
CA THR A 248 -4.00 8.49 5.55
C THR A 248 -5.43 9.00 5.64
N CYS A 249 -6.06 9.31 4.50
CA CYS A 249 -7.44 9.76 4.44
C CYS A 249 -8.44 8.66 4.09
N HIS A 250 -8.09 7.76 3.17
CA HIS A 250 -8.99 6.71 2.69
C HIS A 250 -8.86 5.39 3.43
N MET A 251 -7.76 5.16 4.16
CA MET A 251 -7.48 3.93 4.87
C MET A 251 -6.93 4.22 6.28
N PRO A 252 -7.59 5.09 7.07
CA PRO A 252 -7.07 5.46 8.37
C PRO A 252 -6.96 4.22 9.27
N GLN A 253 -5.92 4.23 10.07
CA GLN A 253 -5.40 3.19 10.96
C GLN A 253 -5.12 1.87 10.23
N GLY A 254 -4.91 1.94 8.91
CA GLY A 254 -4.69 0.79 8.05
C GLY A 254 -5.98 0.00 7.78
N MET A 255 -7.16 0.61 7.91
CA MET A 255 -8.40 -0.07 7.54
C MET A 255 -8.42 -0.39 6.05
N HIS A 256 -9.08 -1.48 5.68
CA HIS A 256 -9.21 -1.89 4.28
C HIS A 256 -10.57 -1.54 3.66
N ASP A 257 -11.42 -0.79 4.38
CA ASP A 257 -12.60 -0.15 3.82
C ASP A 257 -12.26 1.24 3.26
N VAL A 258 -11.83 1.27 2.00
CA VAL A 258 -11.40 2.49 1.28
C VAL A 258 -12.50 3.54 1.09
N GLN A 259 -13.76 3.21 1.44
CA GLN A 259 -14.89 4.12 1.36
C GLN A 259 -15.71 4.15 2.66
N HIS A 260 -15.02 4.01 3.79
CA HIS A 260 -15.63 4.09 5.10
C HIS A 260 -16.50 5.36 5.26
N PRO A 261 -17.63 5.30 5.99
CA PRO A 261 -18.55 6.43 6.14
C PRO A 261 -17.89 7.71 6.65
N ASP A 262 -16.87 7.58 7.50
CA ASP A 262 -16.18 8.74 8.11
C ASP A 262 -15.45 9.61 7.08
N ILE A 263 -15.19 9.13 5.86
CA ILE A 263 -14.60 9.98 4.81
C ILE A 263 -15.55 11.09 4.34
N LYS A 264 -16.86 10.89 4.57
CA LYS A 264 -17.89 11.89 4.29
C LYS A 264 -18.17 12.79 5.50
N ASP A 265 -17.60 12.46 6.65
CA ASP A 265 -17.80 13.20 7.88
C ASP A 265 -16.78 14.37 7.94
N PRO A 266 -17.25 15.62 7.79
CA PRO A 266 -16.37 16.79 7.83
C PRO A 266 -15.66 16.95 9.18
N ASN A 267 -16.19 16.33 10.24
CA ASN A 267 -15.60 16.37 11.58
C ASN A 267 -14.48 15.34 11.78
N LYS A 268 -14.33 14.36 10.86
CA LYS A 268 -13.38 13.25 11.03
C LYS A 268 -12.21 13.28 10.03
N PHE A 269 -12.44 13.55 8.75
CA PHE A 269 -11.38 13.36 7.73
C PHE A 269 -11.31 14.37 6.58
N VAL A 270 -12.07 15.47 6.61
CA VAL A 270 -12.20 16.31 5.40
C VAL A 270 -11.24 17.48 5.42
N CYS A 271 -9.97 17.28 5.07
CA CYS A 271 -9.11 18.36 4.54
C CYS A 271 -8.97 19.62 5.44
N SER A 272 -9.49 19.61 6.65
CA SER A 272 -9.87 20.78 7.44
C SER A 272 -8.73 21.23 8.34
N ARG A 273 -7.64 20.45 8.43
CA ARG A 273 -6.38 20.95 8.98
C ARG A 273 -5.71 22.02 8.12
N CYS A 274 -5.98 22.06 6.80
CA CYS A 274 -5.29 22.97 5.86
C CYS A 274 -6.21 23.82 4.96
N HIS A 275 -7.45 23.41 4.70
CA HIS A 275 -8.37 24.14 3.79
C HIS A 275 -9.32 25.13 4.48
N VAL A 276 -9.25 25.25 5.80
CA VAL A 276 -10.02 26.23 6.61
C VAL A 276 -9.65 27.69 6.29
N ARG A 277 -8.55 27.94 5.57
CA ARG A 277 -8.28 29.27 5.01
C ARG A 277 -9.24 29.71 3.91
N ARG A 278 -10.09 28.82 3.35
CA ARG A 278 -11.22 29.24 2.50
C ARG A 278 -12.39 29.79 3.31
N ASP A 279 -12.35 29.66 4.63
CA ASP A 279 -13.46 30.05 5.48
C ASP A 279 -13.44 31.57 5.72
N GLU A 280 -12.28 32.23 5.73
CA GLU A 280 -12.22 33.70 5.80
C GLU A 280 -12.72 34.37 4.51
N GLU A 281 -12.32 33.88 3.33
CA GLU A 281 -12.82 34.40 2.05
C GLU A 281 -14.32 34.08 1.85
N ALA A 282 -14.78 32.90 2.30
CA ALA A 282 -16.19 32.54 2.26
C ALA A 282 -17.03 33.34 3.27
N MET A 283 -16.52 33.58 4.48
CA MET A 283 -17.17 34.39 5.51
C MET A 283 -17.21 35.87 5.10
N HIS A 284 -16.14 36.40 4.51
CA HIS A 284 -16.10 37.75 3.93
C HIS A 284 -17.09 37.89 2.76
N ALA A 285 -17.21 36.88 1.89
CA ALA A 285 -18.18 36.87 0.80
C ALA A 285 -19.64 36.77 1.28
N ILE A 286 -19.89 36.06 2.39
CA ILE A 286 -21.21 35.97 3.06
C ILE A 286 -21.57 37.30 3.73
N GLU A 287 -20.63 37.94 4.44
CA GLU A 287 -20.83 39.24 5.09
C GLU A 287 -21.04 40.39 4.09
N HIS A 288 -20.54 40.27 2.86
CA HIS A 288 -20.66 41.29 1.82
C HIS A 288 -21.60 40.92 0.67
N LYS A 289 -22.40 39.85 0.80
CA LYS A 289 -23.41 39.39 -0.17
C LYS A 289 -22.88 39.28 -1.61
N SER A 290 -21.61 38.90 -1.79
CA SER A 290 -20.97 38.81 -3.10
C SER A 290 -21.18 37.42 -3.72
N GLU A 291 -22.43 37.05 -3.99
CA GLU A 291 -22.84 35.73 -4.53
C GLU A 291 -22.20 35.42 -5.91
N GLY A 292 -21.66 36.42 -6.60
CA GLY A 292 -21.09 36.28 -7.95
C GLY A 292 -19.65 35.75 -8.04
N ARG A 293 -18.87 35.66 -6.94
CA ARG A 293 -17.45 35.24 -7.00
C ARG A 293 -17.17 33.80 -6.60
N LEU A 294 -18.01 33.19 -5.78
CA LEU A 294 -17.89 31.79 -5.36
C LEU A 294 -19.12 31.08 -5.90
N GLY A 295 -18.94 30.15 -6.84
CA GLY A 295 -20.05 29.37 -7.39
C GLY A 295 -20.92 28.73 -6.29
N LYS A 296 -22.16 28.33 -6.62
CA LYS A 296 -23.18 27.85 -5.66
C LYS A 296 -22.71 26.82 -4.63
N TYR A 297 -21.73 25.97 -4.97
CA TYR A 297 -21.29 24.86 -4.13
C TYR A 297 -20.47 25.30 -2.89
N PRO A 298 -19.47 26.19 -3.00
CA PRO A 298 -18.80 26.78 -1.84
C PRO A 298 -19.71 27.50 -0.85
N TYR A 299 -20.75 28.20 -1.32
CA TYR A 299 -21.66 28.96 -0.47
C TYR A 299 -22.50 28.06 0.46
N GLU A 300 -23.06 26.97 -0.09
CA GLU A 300 -23.88 26.02 0.67
C GLU A 300 -23.07 25.23 1.72
N ILE A 301 -21.78 24.98 1.46
CA ILE A 301 -20.89 24.33 2.43
C ILE A 301 -20.55 25.29 3.59
N ALA A 302 -20.24 26.55 3.29
CA ALA A 302 -19.94 27.57 4.29
C ALA A 302 -21.16 27.90 5.18
N LYS A 303 -22.36 27.92 4.60
CA LYS A 303 -23.62 28.10 5.35
C LYS A 303 -23.86 26.98 6.36
N ARG A 304 -23.65 25.72 5.95
CA ARG A 304 -23.76 24.55 6.83
C ARG A 304 -22.71 24.54 7.94
N ALA A 305 -21.51 25.05 7.69
CA ALA A 305 -20.47 25.21 8.70
C ALA A 305 -20.86 26.24 9.79
N LYS A 306 -21.54 27.33 9.39
CA LYS A 306 -22.04 28.38 10.31
C LYS A 306 -23.22 27.91 11.17
N GLU A 307 -24.08 27.06 10.63
CA GLU A 307 -25.30 26.57 11.31
C GLU A 307 -25.07 25.34 12.20
N GLY A 308 -23.89 24.73 12.18
CA GLY A 308 -23.64 23.43 12.80
C GLY A 308 -22.24 23.18 13.40
N GLY A 309 -21.47 24.23 13.71
CA GLY A 309 -20.32 24.18 14.62
C GLY A 309 -19.23 23.15 14.30
N ILE A 310 -18.23 23.53 13.50
CA ILE A 310 -16.98 22.77 13.37
C ILE A 310 -15.79 23.68 13.71
N PRO A 311 -15.12 23.51 14.86
CA PRO A 311 -13.86 24.20 15.11
C PRO A 311 -12.70 23.29 14.68
N SER A 312 -12.41 23.23 13.39
CA SER A 312 -11.14 22.64 12.91
C SER A 312 -9.92 23.55 13.17
N CYS A 313 -10.13 24.75 13.72
CA CYS A 313 -9.07 25.73 14.01
C CYS A 313 -8.37 25.54 15.37
N ILE A 314 -9.03 24.97 16.39
CA ILE A 314 -8.56 25.06 17.79
C ILE A 314 -7.33 24.18 18.09
N ILE A 315 -7.02 23.18 17.26
CA ILE A 315 -5.92 22.26 17.54
C ILE A 315 -4.56 22.85 17.14
N CYS A 316 -4.52 23.75 16.13
CA CYS A 316 -3.27 24.34 15.64
C CYS A 316 -3.18 25.87 15.84
N HIS A 317 -4.29 26.54 16.15
CA HIS A 317 -4.33 27.95 16.57
C HIS A 317 -5.10 28.08 17.89
N PRO A 318 -4.50 27.73 19.05
CA PRO A 318 -4.95 28.28 20.32
C PRO A 318 -4.74 29.80 20.22
N GLY A 319 -5.81 30.57 20.44
CA GLY A 319 -5.80 32.01 20.20
C GLY A 319 -4.63 32.72 20.86
N ASP A 320 -3.88 33.43 20.03
CA ASP A 320 -3.19 34.70 20.26
C ASP A 320 -3.03 35.39 18.90
#